data_AF-A0AAE3VG87-F1
#
_entry.id   AF-A0AAE3VG87-F1
#
_cell.length_a   1.000
_cell.length_b   1.000
_cell.length_c   1.000
_cell.angle_alpha   90.00
_cell.angle_beta   90.00
_cell.angle_gamma   90.00
#
_symmetry.space_group_name_H-M   'P 1'
#
loop_
_entity.id
_entity.type
_entity.pdbx_description
1 polymer ?
#
loop_
_entity_poly.entity_id
_entity_poly.type
_entity_poly.pdbx_seq_one_letter_code
_entity_poly.pdbx_strand_id
1 'polypeptide(L)'
;MPTTIALVADPHFALQASGRQHCTWLPEARYLLQRIVEYVNITGGIDLLCVAGDVVVDDGDTRGALGIVKAILDKLPCPYVVIPGDRDQNRDAFAEIFPLPEHLDLPGVRVIPFADPTRPGDNAERLPADIARTERLCRDFRGRVVALQHLPLFPPGAGDSRCGYVNAAELCAQYRRLGIALSISGHDHLGLPTLHDGGCSYHGVPGLCESPYPFQLATLADDGRCSFRTIKLRHDQPVHDCHTHSRFAYCCDDLDVAIERRLMDMLNIERVAVTEHSGHLFFTARDYWSIRDWFRGSPVRPPENDRSEAYLQHVKDMVASDPRFLSGLEVDIDHNGQLLINDRLRQNLDFLIGSIHFLDDPKAPEAPDQFLFMAEKLMATGVIRAIAHPYRVFTWDGVGCKPAHTFDTMVAMLKRYNVAAELSFHHNRPSPEFFRKCLDAGVKISFGSDTHSLFKLGFFNPHFDFLRSIGYDGDFQDIALRL
;
A
#
# COMPACT_ATOMS: atom_id res chain seq x y z
N MET A 1 -13.30 23.01 -4.40
CA MET A 1 -12.96 21.83 -3.58
C MET A 1 -11.50 21.56 -3.84
N PRO A 2 -10.67 21.43 -2.79
CA PRO A 2 -9.25 21.25 -2.96
C PRO A 2 -8.97 19.99 -3.77
N THR A 3 -7.99 20.06 -4.67
CA THR A 3 -7.53 18.91 -5.45
C THR A 3 -6.38 18.23 -4.72
N THR A 4 -6.45 16.91 -4.56
CA THR A 4 -5.39 16.11 -3.94
C THR A 4 -4.67 15.30 -5.01
N ILE A 5 -3.37 15.50 -5.13
CA ILE A 5 -2.50 14.85 -6.11
C ILE A 5 -1.48 13.98 -5.36
N ALA A 6 -1.44 12.69 -5.67
CA ALA A 6 -0.35 11.81 -5.23
C ALA A 6 0.87 12.03 -6.14
N LEU A 7 2.03 12.33 -5.54
CA LEU A 7 3.28 12.62 -6.22
C LEU A 7 4.29 11.52 -5.91
N VAL A 8 4.80 10.90 -6.97
CA VAL A 8 5.87 9.91 -6.95
C VAL A 8 6.98 10.41 -7.87
N ALA A 9 8.23 10.28 -7.46
CA ALA A 9 9.38 10.62 -8.30
C ALA A 9 10.41 9.50 -8.23
N ASP A 10 11.16 9.31 -9.30
CA ASP A 10 12.35 8.46 -9.34
C ASP A 10 12.14 7.05 -8.73
N PRO A 11 11.20 6.22 -9.22
CA PRO A 11 11.09 4.83 -8.77
C PRO A 11 12.34 3.98 -9.06
N HIS A 12 13.08 4.26 -10.14
CA HIS A 12 14.24 3.46 -10.61
C HIS A 12 13.96 1.96 -10.64
N PHE A 13 12.80 1.55 -11.16
CA PHE A 13 12.41 0.14 -11.22
C PHE A 13 13.30 -0.65 -12.20
N ALA A 14 13.88 -1.75 -11.72
CA ALA A 14 14.65 -2.69 -12.52
C ALA A 14 14.00 -4.09 -12.48
N LEU A 15 14.08 -4.87 -13.57
CA LEU A 15 13.58 -6.24 -13.59
C LEU A 15 14.47 -7.17 -12.77
N GLN A 16 15.78 -6.89 -12.73
CA GLN A 16 16.76 -7.70 -12.02
C GLN A 16 17.60 -6.88 -11.03
N ALA A 17 18.02 -7.54 -9.95
CA ALA A 17 19.05 -6.99 -9.07
C ALA A 17 20.40 -7.07 -9.80
N SER A 18 21.06 -5.93 -10.03
CA SER A 18 22.42 -5.91 -10.59
C SER A 18 23.42 -5.36 -9.57
N GLY A 19 24.65 -5.91 -9.59
CA GLY A 19 25.76 -5.39 -8.81
C GLY A 19 26.55 -4.37 -9.63
N ARG A 20 26.52 -3.09 -9.23
CA ARG A 20 27.18 -1.87 -9.80
C ARG A 20 26.25 -1.09 -10.74
N GLN A 21 26.19 0.26 -10.78
CA GLN A 21 26.94 1.35 -10.13
C GLN A 21 26.06 2.63 -10.20
N HIS A 22 26.19 3.52 -9.20
CA HIS A 22 25.79 4.94 -9.19
C HIS A 22 24.32 5.38 -9.18
N CYS A 23 23.34 4.54 -9.54
CA CYS A 23 21.92 4.78 -9.29
C CYS A 23 21.32 3.57 -8.56
N THR A 24 20.42 3.77 -7.61
CA THR A 24 19.79 2.76 -6.77
C THR A 24 18.80 1.93 -7.62
N TRP A 25 19.31 0.94 -8.35
CA TRP A 25 18.45 -0.03 -9.06
C TRP A 25 17.64 -0.79 -8.02
N LEU A 26 16.32 -0.65 -8.08
CA LEU A 26 15.44 -1.13 -7.02
C LEU A 26 14.40 -2.09 -7.60
N PRO A 27 14.70 -3.40 -7.73
CA PRO A 27 13.69 -4.39 -8.12
C PRO A 27 12.45 -4.37 -7.23
N GLU A 28 12.64 -4.06 -5.95
CA GLU A 28 11.58 -3.90 -4.98
C GLU A 28 10.68 -2.67 -5.24
N ALA A 29 11.05 -1.75 -6.15
CA ALA A 29 10.23 -0.60 -6.52
C ALA A 29 8.85 -1.02 -7.05
N ARG A 30 8.74 -2.21 -7.68
CA ARG A 30 7.43 -2.76 -8.07
C ARG A 30 6.48 -2.90 -6.88
N TYR A 31 7.00 -3.35 -5.73
CA TYR A 31 6.21 -3.54 -4.52
C TYR A 31 5.88 -2.20 -3.85
N LEU A 32 6.82 -1.24 -3.90
CA LEU A 32 6.59 0.11 -3.41
C LEU A 32 5.51 0.82 -4.22
N LEU A 33 5.55 0.72 -5.56
CA LEU A 33 4.51 1.26 -6.45
C LEU A 33 3.16 0.59 -6.20
N GLN A 34 3.11 -0.75 -6.04
CA GLN A 34 1.89 -1.47 -5.67
C GLN A 34 1.31 -0.97 -4.34
N ARG A 35 2.15 -0.69 -3.34
CA ARG A 35 1.70 -0.10 -2.06
C ARG A 35 1.10 1.29 -2.23
N ILE A 36 1.67 2.13 -3.10
CA ILE A 36 1.12 3.46 -3.38
C ILE A 36 -0.25 3.33 -4.03
N VAL A 37 -0.41 2.45 -5.01
CA VAL A 37 -1.71 2.17 -5.64
C VAL A 37 -2.72 1.62 -4.63
N GLU A 38 -2.31 0.70 -3.76
CA GLU A 38 -3.15 0.16 -2.69
C GLU A 38 -3.52 1.24 -1.67
N TYR A 39 -2.58 2.11 -1.29
CA TYR A 39 -2.84 3.25 -0.42
C TYR A 39 -3.92 4.15 -1.01
N VAL A 40 -3.82 4.50 -2.30
CA VAL A 40 -4.80 5.32 -3.01
C VAL A 40 -6.17 4.65 -3.02
N ASN A 41 -6.23 3.35 -3.31
CA ASN A 41 -7.48 2.58 -3.32
C ASN A 41 -8.16 2.51 -1.94
N ILE A 42 -7.37 2.38 -0.86
CA ILE A 42 -7.89 2.29 0.51
C ILE A 42 -8.34 3.66 1.03
N THR A 43 -7.48 4.68 0.87
CA THR A 43 -7.72 6.01 1.45
C THR A 43 -8.78 6.80 0.70
N GLY A 44 -8.84 6.65 -0.63
CA GLY A 44 -9.73 7.43 -1.49
C GLY A 44 -9.42 8.93 -1.46
N GLY A 45 -10.26 9.72 -2.14
CA GLY A 45 -10.14 11.19 -2.13
C GLY A 45 -8.88 11.75 -2.80
N ILE A 46 -8.20 10.94 -3.61
CA ILE A 46 -7.07 11.35 -4.44
C ILE A 46 -7.57 11.50 -5.87
N ASP A 47 -7.37 12.69 -6.45
CA ASP A 47 -7.94 13.07 -7.74
C ASP A 47 -7.02 12.69 -8.92
N LEU A 48 -5.72 12.56 -8.66
CA LEU A 48 -4.68 12.31 -9.66
C LEU A 48 -3.44 11.71 -9.02
N LEU A 49 -2.74 10.84 -9.75
CA LEU A 49 -1.36 10.45 -9.44
C LEU A 49 -0.39 10.95 -10.52
N CYS A 50 0.72 11.56 -10.12
CA CYS A 50 1.80 11.99 -11.01
C CYS A 50 3.09 11.21 -10.70
N VAL A 51 3.76 10.70 -11.74
CA VAL A 51 5.11 10.12 -11.65
C VAL A 51 6.09 11.02 -12.39
N ALA A 52 7.05 11.60 -11.65
CA ALA A 52 7.96 12.66 -12.10
C ALA A 52 9.32 12.12 -12.59
N GLY A 53 9.30 11.18 -13.56
CA GLY A 53 10.49 10.69 -14.24
C GLY A 53 11.28 9.62 -13.49
N ASP A 54 12.32 9.14 -14.17
CA ASP A 54 13.21 8.04 -13.79
C ASP A 54 12.43 6.80 -13.31
N VAL A 55 11.48 6.41 -14.16
CA VAL A 55 10.49 5.36 -13.86
C VAL A 55 11.17 4.00 -13.84
N VAL A 56 11.98 3.70 -14.84
CA VAL A 56 12.67 2.42 -15.00
C VAL A 56 14.15 2.59 -15.27
N VAL A 57 14.90 1.56 -14.94
CA VAL A 57 16.29 1.40 -15.35
C VAL A 57 16.32 0.50 -16.58
N ASP A 58 17.08 0.89 -17.61
CA ASP A 58 17.29 0.03 -18.77
C ASP A 58 18.28 -1.10 -18.44
N ASP A 59 17.73 -2.28 -18.14
CA ASP A 59 18.48 -3.51 -17.86
C ASP A 59 18.35 -4.57 -18.97
N GLY A 60 17.93 -4.15 -20.17
CA GLY A 60 17.81 -4.98 -21.36
C GLY A 60 16.38 -5.26 -21.81
N ASP A 61 15.37 -5.00 -20.97
CA ASP A 61 13.94 -5.06 -21.36
C ASP A 61 13.13 -3.89 -20.77
N THR A 62 13.49 -2.67 -21.19
CA THR A 62 12.76 -1.44 -20.82
C THR A 62 11.25 -1.54 -21.09
N ARG A 63 10.84 -2.16 -22.21
CA ARG A 63 9.40 -2.29 -22.56
C ARG A 63 8.67 -3.19 -21.56
N GLY A 64 9.25 -4.34 -21.20
CA GLY A 64 8.71 -5.22 -20.16
C GLY A 64 8.61 -4.53 -18.80
N ALA A 65 9.66 -3.80 -18.40
CA ALA A 65 9.68 -3.04 -17.15
C ALA A 65 8.57 -1.97 -17.10
N LEU A 66 8.44 -1.15 -18.15
CA LEU A 66 7.37 -0.15 -18.26
C LEU A 66 5.98 -0.80 -18.30
N GLY A 67 5.85 -1.96 -18.95
CA GLY A 67 4.60 -2.72 -18.98
C GLY A 67 4.14 -3.18 -17.60
N ILE A 68 5.08 -3.59 -16.73
CA ILE A 68 4.78 -3.91 -15.32
C ILE A 68 4.33 -2.67 -14.57
N VAL A 69 5.04 -1.55 -14.69
CA VAL A 69 4.66 -0.28 -14.05
C VAL A 69 3.26 0.14 -14.52
N LYS A 70 2.97 0.05 -15.82
CA LYS A 70 1.65 0.36 -16.38
C LYS A 70 0.57 -0.54 -15.78
N ALA A 71 0.78 -1.85 -15.72
CA ALA A 71 -0.18 -2.79 -15.14
C ALA A 71 -0.45 -2.53 -13.64
N ILE A 72 0.52 -1.96 -12.92
CA ILE A 72 0.34 -1.51 -11.53
C ILE A 72 -0.52 -0.24 -11.50
N LEU A 73 -0.17 0.79 -12.28
CA LEU A 73 -0.88 2.07 -12.29
C LEU A 73 -2.31 1.98 -12.86
N ASP A 74 -2.57 1.07 -13.79
CA ASP A 74 -3.91 0.81 -14.35
C ASP A 74 -4.94 0.31 -13.30
N LYS A 75 -4.48 -0.04 -12.08
CA LYS A 75 -5.35 -0.40 -10.95
C LYS A 75 -5.78 0.80 -10.10
N LEU A 76 -5.37 2.03 -10.46
CA LEU A 76 -5.78 3.24 -9.77
C LEU A 76 -7.25 3.58 -10.06
N PRO A 77 -7.99 4.12 -9.07
CA PRO A 77 -9.37 4.58 -9.27
C PRO A 77 -9.43 6.01 -9.87
N CYS A 78 -8.28 6.69 -9.96
CA CYS A 78 -8.12 8.05 -10.46
C CYS A 78 -7.23 8.05 -11.72
N PRO A 79 -7.29 9.11 -12.55
CA PRO A 79 -6.33 9.28 -13.62
C PRO A 79 -4.89 9.35 -13.10
N TYR A 80 -3.93 9.09 -13.97
CA TYR A 80 -2.51 9.27 -13.68
C TYR A 80 -1.76 9.88 -14.86
N VAL A 81 -0.66 10.59 -14.58
CA VAL A 81 0.26 11.14 -15.59
C VAL A 81 1.68 10.69 -15.25
N VAL A 82 2.37 10.13 -16.23
CA VAL A 82 3.74 9.63 -16.09
C VAL A 82 4.59 10.36 -17.13
N ILE A 83 5.65 11.03 -16.67
CA ILE A 83 6.62 11.69 -17.54
C ILE A 83 7.95 10.94 -17.48
N PRO A 84 8.77 10.96 -18.54
CA PRO A 84 10.06 10.30 -18.52
C PRO A 84 11.15 11.21 -17.94
N GLY A 85 12.08 10.63 -17.18
CA GLY A 85 13.27 11.30 -16.65
C GLY A 85 14.49 11.16 -17.54
N ASP A 86 15.67 11.59 -17.10
CA ASP A 86 16.91 11.48 -17.90
C ASP A 86 17.45 10.05 -17.94
N ARG A 87 17.04 9.17 -17.01
CA ARG A 87 17.39 7.74 -16.99
C ARG A 87 16.45 6.86 -17.80
N ASP A 88 15.28 7.37 -18.18
CA ASP A 88 14.34 6.70 -19.11
C ASP A 88 14.83 6.82 -20.57
N GLN A 89 15.92 6.12 -20.90
CA GLN A 89 16.67 6.31 -22.16
C GLN A 89 15.89 5.87 -23.42
N ASN A 90 15.11 4.79 -23.34
CA ASN A 90 14.31 4.30 -24.46
C ASN A 90 13.00 5.09 -24.60
N ARG A 91 13.10 6.31 -25.15
CA ARG A 91 11.98 7.25 -25.32
C ARG A 91 10.85 6.70 -26.19
N ASP A 92 11.16 5.88 -27.19
CA ASP A 92 10.15 5.29 -28.07
C ASP A 92 9.29 4.28 -27.32
N ALA A 93 9.91 3.37 -26.56
CA ALA A 93 9.19 2.43 -25.69
C ALA A 93 8.37 3.18 -24.62
N PHE A 94 8.95 4.25 -24.05
CA PHE A 94 8.24 5.08 -23.08
C PHE A 94 7.01 5.73 -23.69
N ALA A 95 7.13 6.39 -24.85
CA ALA A 95 6.02 7.07 -25.51
C ALA A 95 4.91 6.10 -25.97
N GLU A 96 5.25 4.86 -26.29
CA GLU A 96 4.27 3.82 -26.63
C GLU A 96 3.44 3.38 -25.41
N ILE A 97 4.10 3.17 -24.26
CA ILE A 97 3.44 2.66 -23.05
C ILE A 97 2.77 3.78 -22.25
N PHE A 98 3.45 4.92 -22.13
CA PHE A 98 3.00 6.13 -21.45
C PHE A 98 3.01 7.32 -22.42
N PRO A 99 2.00 7.41 -23.30
CA PRO A 99 1.88 8.54 -24.20
C PRO A 99 1.74 9.84 -23.39
N LEU A 100 2.58 10.83 -23.71
CA LEU A 100 2.57 12.13 -23.03
C LEU A 100 1.39 12.96 -23.54
N PRO A 101 0.35 13.24 -22.72
CA PRO A 101 -0.73 14.10 -23.15
C PRO A 101 -0.28 15.56 -23.24
N GLU A 102 -0.95 16.36 -24.06
CA GLU A 102 -0.69 17.81 -24.12
C GLU A 102 -1.00 18.50 -22.77
N HIS A 103 -2.08 18.05 -22.14
CA HIS A 103 -2.52 18.40 -20.79
C HIS A 103 -3.53 17.35 -20.28
N LEU A 104 -3.81 17.38 -18.98
CA LEU A 104 -4.88 16.63 -18.33
C LEU A 104 -5.73 17.59 -17.49
N ASP A 105 -7.05 17.56 -17.68
CA ASP A 105 -8.00 18.40 -16.94
C ASP A 105 -8.70 17.61 -15.83
N LEU A 106 -8.76 18.22 -14.65
CA LEU A 106 -9.58 17.86 -13.51
C LEU A 106 -10.54 19.02 -13.21
N PRO A 107 -11.57 18.84 -12.36
CA PRO A 107 -12.43 19.96 -11.93
C PRO A 107 -11.62 21.14 -11.37
N GLY A 108 -11.50 22.21 -12.15
CA GLY A 108 -10.80 23.44 -11.75
C GLY A 108 -9.26 23.38 -11.81
N VAL A 109 -8.66 22.28 -12.27
CA VAL A 109 -7.19 22.12 -12.35
C VAL A 109 -6.79 21.58 -13.71
N ARG A 110 -5.70 22.11 -14.28
CA ARG A 110 -5.07 21.63 -15.51
C ARG A 110 -3.62 21.26 -15.24
N VAL A 111 -3.24 20.03 -15.56
CA VAL A 111 -1.86 19.55 -15.47
C VAL A 111 -1.23 19.58 -16.86
N ILE A 112 -0.07 20.20 -17.00
CA ILE A 112 0.71 20.27 -18.23
C ILE A 112 2.01 19.48 -18.00
N PRO A 113 2.16 18.29 -18.59
CA PRO A 113 3.35 17.48 -18.40
C PRO A 113 4.41 17.74 -19.48
N PHE A 114 5.68 17.62 -19.12
CA PHE A 114 6.81 17.93 -20.00
C PHE A 114 7.84 16.79 -20.02
N ALA A 115 8.35 16.50 -21.22
CA ALA A 115 9.48 15.60 -21.45
C ALA A 115 10.62 16.42 -22.05
N ASP A 116 11.29 17.18 -21.19
CA ASP A 116 12.31 18.13 -21.65
C ASP A 116 13.62 17.43 -22.03
N PRO A 117 14.26 17.86 -23.13
CA PRO A 117 15.53 17.28 -23.53
C PRO A 117 16.68 17.70 -22.58
N THR A 118 17.53 16.74 -22.27
CA THR A 118 18.75 16.95 -21.47
C THR A 118 19.76 17.85 -22.19
N ARG A 119 20.58 18.54 -21.41
CA ARG A 119 21.65 19.47 -21.80
C ARG A 119 22.92 19.16 -20.99
N PRO A 120 24.10 19.65 -21.42
CA PRO A 120 25.34 19.42 -20.70
C PRO A 120 25.27 19.77 -19.21
N GLY A 121 25.93 18.95 -18.38
CA GLY A 121 25.92 19.09 -16.92
C GLY A 121 24.61 18.65 -16.29
N ASP A 122 23.95 17.63 -16.86
CA ASP A 122 22.68 17.08 -16.38
C ASP A 122 21.58 18.13 -16.24
N ASN A 123 21.58 19.15 -17.11
CA ASN A 123 20.56 20.20 -17.15
C ASN A 123 19.45 19.87 -18.15
N ALA A 124 18.38 20.64 -18.17
CA ALA A 124 17.31 20.56 -19.18
C ALA A 124 17.10 21.90 -19.87
N GLU A 125 16.42 21.86 -21.01
CA GLU A 125 15.91 23.05 -21.69
C GLU A 125 14.46 22.81 -22.10
N ARG A 126 13.56 23.70 -21.67
CA ARG A 126 12.18 23.71 -22.19
C ARG A 126 12.20 24.33 -23.58
N LEU A 127 11.80 23.58 -24.60
CA LEU A 127 11.88 24.07 -25.99
C LEU A 127 10.87 25.19 -26.26
N PRO A 128 11.16 26.11 -27.21
CA PRO A 128 10.24 27.21 -27.56
C PRO A 128 8.82 26.75 -27.94
N ALA A 129 8.69 25.58 -28.55
CA ALA A 129 7.40 24.99 -28.88
C ALA A 129 6.56 24.67 -27.62
N ASP A 130 7.19 24.17 -26.56
CA ASP A 130 6.52 23.86 -25.29
C ASP A 130 6.26 25.09 -24.43
N ILE A 131 7.11 26.12 -24.56
CA ILE A 131 6.83 27.46 -24.00
C ILE A 131 5.56 28.01 -24.64
N ALA A 132 5.48 28.04 -25.98
CA ALA A 132 4.30 28.51 -26.71
C ALA A 132 3.05 27.64 -26.45
N ARG A 133 3.23 26.32 -26.28
CA ARG A 133 2.17 25.38 -25.88
C ARG A 133 1.58 25.78 -24.53
N THR A 134 2.44 26.07 -23.55
CA THR A 134 2.00 26.49 -22.21
C THR A 134 1.16 27.77 -22.27
N GLU A 135 1.59 28.78 -23.04
CA GLU A 135 0.80 30.02 -23.20
C GLU A 135 -0.57 29.75 -23.81
N ARG A 136 -0.61 28.92 -24.86
CA ARG A 136 -1.85 28.58 -25.56
C ARG A 136 -2.82 27.85 -24.64
N LEU A 137 -2.32 26.91 -23.83
CA LEU A 137 -3.12 26.15 -22.87
C LEU A 137 -3.62 26.98 -21.68
N CYS A 138 -2.94 28.09 -21.34
CA CYS A 138 -3.33 28.94 -20.21
C CYS A 138 -4.30 30.07 -20.61
N ARG A 139 -4.29 30.55 -21.86
CA ARG A 139 -5.00 31.76 -22.31
C ARG A 139 -6.48 31.84 -21.88
N ASP A 140 -7.21 30.74 -22.06
CA ASP A 140 -8.66 30.68 -21.83
C ASP A 140 -9.04 29.77 -20.66
N PHE A 141 -8.04 29.21 -19.96
CA PHE A 141 -8.28 28.42 -18.76
C PHE A 141 -8.43 29.35 -17.56
N ARG A 142 -9.44 29.10 -16.72
CA ARG A 142 -9.74 29.91 -15.52
C ARG A 142 -9.48 29.15 -14.22
N GLY A 143 -9.08 27.89 -14.31
CA GLY A 143 -8.67 27.08 -13.17
C GLY A 143 -7.19 27.25 -12.84
N ARG A 144 -6.68 26.39 -11.96
CA ARG A 144 -5.27 26.36 -11.56
C ARG A 144 -4.45 25.48 -12.49
N VAL A 145 -3.28 25.97 -12.89
CA VAL A 145 -2.39 25.22 -13.76
C VAL A 145 -1.24 24.65 -12.95
N VAL A 146 -0.95 23.38 -13.18
CA VAL A 146 0.15 22.62 -12.59
C VAL A 146 1.11 22.22 -13.70
N ALA A 147 2.38 22.56 -13.57
CA ALA A 147 3.45 22.08 -14.45
C ALA A 147 4.11 20.84 -13.84
N LEU A 148 4.29 19.79 -14.64
CA LEU A 148 4.96 18.55 -14.23
C LEU A 148 6.17 18.31 -15.14
N GLN A 149 7.36 18.30 -14.55
CA GLN A 149 8.61 18.03 -15.24
C GLN A 149 9.54 17.15 -14.40
N HIS A 150 10.55 16.56 -15.02
CA HIS A 150 11.49 15.71 -14.29
C HIS A 150 12.54 16.56 -13.57
N LEU A 151 13.31 17.39 -14.29
CA LEU A 151 14.38 18.15 -13.65
C LEU A 151 13.85 19.27 -12.74
N PRO A 152 14.62 19.68 -11.72
CA PRO A 152 14.24 20.76 -10.84
C PRO A 152 14.15 22.11 -11.58
N LEU A 153 12.96 22.73 -11.50
CA LEU A 153 12.74 24.11 -11.98
C LEU A 153 12.59 25.02 -10.78
N PHE A 154 13.52 25.97 -10.63
CA PHE A 154 13.45 27.02 -9.61
C PHE A 154 13.79 28.39 -10.19
N PRO A 155 13.34 29.48 -9.54
CA PRO A 155 13.79 30.83 -9.88
C PRO A 155 15.32 30.92 -9.85
N PRO A 156 15.97 31.58 -10.83
CA PRO A 156 17.43 31.69 -10.87
C PRO A 156 18.01 32.26 -9.58
N GLY A 157 19.07 31.62 -9.05
CA GLY A 157 19.69 32.00 -7.78
C GLY A 157 18.90 31.58 -6.54
N ALA A 158 17.77 30.88 -6.72
CA ALA A 158 17.00 30.25 -5.66
C ALA A 158 17.02 28.72 -5.82
N GLY A 159 16.99 28.00 -4.71
CA GLY A 159 17.10 26.53 -4.69
C GLY A 159 18.54 26.04 -4.61
N ASP A 160 18.71 24.83 -4.07
CA ASP A 160 20.01 24.18 -3.82
C ASP A 160 20.21 22.93 -4.71
N SER A 161 19.69 22.99 -5.94
CA SER A 161 19.80 21.88 -6.89
C SER A 161 21.10 21.96 -7.70
N ARG A 162 21.73 20.82 -7.94
CA ARG A 162 22.95 20.70 -8.76
C ARG A 162 22.68 20.80 -10.26
N CYS A 163 21.44 20.56 -10.65
CA CYS A 163 20.94 20.57 -12.02
C CYS A 163 19.68 21.43 -12.11
N GLY A 164 19.36 21.88 -13.32
CA GLY A 164 18.11 22.61 -13.55
C GLY A 164 17.93 23.02 -15.00
N TYR A 165 17.16 24.07 -15.21
CA TYR A 165 16.85 24.56 -16.56
C TYR A 165 17.82 25.64 -17.02
N VAL A 166 18.42 25.46 -18.19
CA VAL A 166 19.27 26.49 -18.82
C VAL A 166 18.50 27.78 -19.11
N ASN A 167 17.19 27.67 -19.34
CA ASN A 167 16.27 28.78 -19.54
C ASN A 167 15.32 29.02 -18.35
N ALA A 168 15.73 28.64 -17.12
CA ALA A 168 14.91 28.80 -15.91
C ALA A 168 14.35 30.22 -15.70
N ALA A 169 15.12 31.26 -16.03
CA ALA A 169 14.70 32.65 -15.90
C ALA A 169 13.46 32.98 -16.75
N GLU A 170 13.44 32.51 -17.99
CA GLU A 170 12.34 32.68 -18.93
C GLU A 170 11.10 31.91 -18.45
N LEU A 171 11.29 30.66 -18.03
CA LEU A 171 10.21 29.79 -17.54
C LEU A 171 9.56 30.35 -16.28
N CYS A 172 10.36 30.80 -15.31
CA CYS A 172 9.81 31.39 -14.10
C CYS A 172 9.08 32.70 -14.41
N ALA A 173 9.61 33.57 -15.28
CA ALA A 173 8.90 34.76 -15.72
C ALA A 173 7.57 34.44 -16.42
N GLN A 174 7.54 33.39 -17.25
CA GLN A 174 6.32 32.89 -17.86
C GLN A 174 5.33 32.40 -16.80
N TYR A 175 5.78 31.64 -15.81
CA TYR A 175 4.92 31.05 -14.78
C TYR A 175 4.25 32.14 -13.93
N ARG A 176 5.00 33.19 -13.55
CA ARG A 176 4.44 34.37 -12.86
C ARG A 176 3.37 35.06 -13.71
N ARG A 177 3.62 35.25 -15.00
CA ARG A 177 2.69 35.94 -15.90
C ARG A 177 1.42 35.12 -16.16
N LEU A 178 1.55 33.81 -16.29
CA LEU A 178 0.43 32.90 -16.58
C LEU A 178 -0.32 32.47 -15.31
N GLY A 179 0.20 32.77 -14.11
CA GLY A 179 -0.42 32.36 -12.85
C GLY A 179 -0.38 30.85 -12.64
N ILE A 180 0.72 30.20 -13.02
CA ILE A 180 0.94 28.77 -12.70
C ILE A 180 0.97 28.62 -11.18
N ALA A 181 0.16 27.71 -10.65
CA ALA A 181 -0.01 27.56 -9.20
C ALA A 181 1.06 26.65 -8.58
N LEU A 182 1.43 25.59 -9.31
CA LEU A 182 2.34 24.57 -8.82
C LEU A 182 3.26 24.08 -9.95
N SER A 183 4.54 23.95 -9.65
CA SER A 183 5.58 23.39 -10.49
C SER A 183 6.19 22.19 -9.77
N ILE A 184 5.99 20.99 -10.31
CA ILE A 184 6.43 19.72 -9.72
C ILE A 184 7.65 19.20 -10.48
N SER A 185 8.70 18.89 -9.75
CA SER A 185 9.94 18.29 -10.24
C SER A 185 10.31 17.03 -9.45
N GLY A 186 11.05 16.10 -10.07
CA GLY A 186 11.72 14.96 -9.43
C GLY A 186 13.26 15.13 -9.44
N HIS A 187 13.99 14.05 -9.73
CA HIS A 187 15.44 13.95 -9.96
C HIS A 187 16.32 14.18 -8.73
N ASP A 188 16.04 15.18 -7.89
CA ASP A 188 16.75 15.34 -6.62
C ASP A 188 16.16 14.40 -5.57
N HIS A 189 16.77 13.23 -5.41
CA HIS A 189 16.22 12.15 -4.58
C HIS A 189 15.99 12.55 -3.12
N LEU A 190 16.74 13.52 -2.57
CA LEU A 190 16.56 14.00 -1.20
C LEU A 190 15.30 14.85 -1.03
N GLY A 191 14.71 15.30 -2.14
CA GLY A 191 13.66 16.28 -2.18
C GLY A 191 14.20 17.69 -1.93
N LEU A 192 13.46 18.70 -2.39
CA LEU A 192 13.85 20.10 -2.27
C LEU A 192 12.77 20.92 -1.56
N PRO A 193 13.14 21.88 -0.70
CA PRO A 193 12.17 22.75 -0.04
C PRO A 193 11.27 23.46 -1.06
N THR A 194 9.98 23.58 -0.73
CA THR A 194 9.05 24.34 -1.57
C THR A 194 9.44 25.82 -1.57
N LEU A 195 9.66 26.38 -2.75
CA LEU A 195 9.87 27.81 -2.94
C LEU A 195 8.61 28.46 -3.47
N HIS A 196 8.33 29.67 -3.00
CA HIS A 196 7.19 30.46 -3.45
C HIS A 196 7.67 31.71 -4.17
N ASP A 197 7.22 31.89 -5.41
CA ASP A 197 7.60 33.04 -6.23
C ASP A 197 6.51 33.40 -7.23
N GLY A 198 6.10 34.67 -7.21
CA GLY A 198 5.06 35.25 -8.09
C GLY A 198 3.77 34.43 -8.20
N GLY A 199 3.31 33.83 -7.09
CA GLY A 199 2.08 33.04 -7.02
C GLY A 199 2.24 31.55 -7.38
N CYS A 200 3.44 31.12 -7.79
CA CYS A 200 3.77 29.72 -8.05
C CYS A 200 4.47 29.09 -6.85
N SER A 201 4.12 27.84 -6.54
CA SER A 201 4.87 26.97 -5.63
C SER A 201 5.77 26.04 -6.47
N TYR A 202 7.08 26.12 -6.29
CA TYR A 202 8.06 25.23 -6.94
C TYR A 202 8.46 24.14 -5.95
N HIS A 203 8.23 22.88 -6.31
CA HIS A 203 8.38 21.76 -5.40
C HIS A 203 9.17 20.61 -6.05
N GLY A 204 10.24 20.17 -5.36
CA GLY A 204 11.00 18.96 -5.72
C GLY A 204 10.55 17.78 -4.86
N VAL A 205 9.93 16.80 -5.50
CA VAL A 205 9.42 15.57 -4.89
C VAL A 205 10.60 14.65 -4.59
N PRO A 206 10.72 14.12 -3.36
CA PRO A 206 11.79 13.17 -3.03
C PRO A 206 11.61 11.85 -3.80
N GLY A 207 12.73 11.21 -4.12
CA GLY A 207 12.75 9.99 -4.91
C GLY A 207 12.24 8.78 -4.13
N LEU A 208 11.36 7.99 -4.73
CA LEU A 208 10.83 6.74 -4.16
C LEU A 208 11.94 5.70 -3.97
N CYS A 209 13.01 5.75 -4.76
CA CYS A 209 14.15 4.84 -4.68
C CYS A 209 14.99 4.99 -3.40
N GLU A 210 14.85 6.09 -2.65
CA GLU A 210 15.62 6.36 -1.43
C GLU A 210 14.81 6.10 -0.17
N SER A 211 15.41 5.45 0.82
CA SER A 211 14.82 5.28 2.16
C SER A 211 14.51 6.66 2.77
N PRO A 212 13.29 6.91 3.31
CA PRO A 212 12.30 5.94 3.76
C PRO A 212 11.21 5.57 2.72
N TYR A 213 11.57 5.61 1.44
CA TYR A 213 10.75 5.31 0.27
C TYR A 213 9.48 6.18 0.23
N PRO A 214 9.65 7.52 0.14
CA PRO A 214 8.54 8.45 0.26
C PRO A 214 7.69 8.54 -1.01
N PHE A 215 6.43 8.87 -0.82
CA PHE A 215 5.61 9.59 -1.80
C PHE A 215 4.87 10.72 -1.09
N GLN A 216 4.33 11.67 -1.83
CA GLN A 216 3.68 12.84 -1.24
C GLN A 216 2.23 12.99 -1.68
N LEU A 217 1.39 13.48 -0.79
CA LEU A 217 0.08 14.00 -1.13
C LEU A 217 0.16 15.52 -1.16
N ALA A 218 0.00 16.11 -2.34
CA ALA A 218 -0.12 17.54 -2.52
C ALA A 218 -1.60 17.94 -2.52
N THR A 219 -1.98 18.87 -1.66
CA THR A 219 -3.31 19.48 -1.66
C THR A 219 -3.20 20.86 -2.26
N LEU A 220 -3.89 21.08 -3.39
CA LEU A 220 -4.04 22.37 -4.05
C LEU A 220 -5.39 22.98 -3.65
N ALA A 221 -5.34 24.03 -2.84
CA ALA A 221 -6.52 24.75 -2.39
C ALA A 221 -7.11 25.65 -3.49
N ASP A 222 -8.39 26.00 -3.36
CA ASP A 222 -9.11 26.86 -4.32
C ASP A 222 -8.45 28.25 -4.46
N ASP A 223 -7.78 28.74 -3.41
CA ASP A 223 -7.04 30.00 -3.40
C ASP A 223 -5.65 29.91 -4.06
N GLY A 224 -5.21 28.71 -4.45
CA GLY A 224 -3.92 28.45 -5.11
C GLY A 224 -2.80 28.07 -4.15
N ARG A 225 -3.04 28.02 -2.84
CA ARG A 225 -2.04 27.51 -1.88
C ARG A 225 -1.86 26.00 -2.02
N CYS A 226 -0.61 25.57 -1.91
CA CYS A 226 -0.23 24.16 -1.93
C CYS A 226 0.27 23.73 -0.55
N SER A 227 -0.16 22.56 -0.08
CA SER A 227 0.43 21.89 1.08
C SER A 227 0.82 20.47 0.72
N PHE A 228 1.88 19.96 1.34
CA PHE A 228 2.44 18.65 1.02
C PHE A 228 2.50 17.79 2.28
N ARG A 229 1.99 16.56 2.20
CA ARG A 229 2.10 15.54 3.26
C ARG A 229 2.92 14.38 2.72
N THR A 230 4.10 14.15 3.31
CA THR A 230 4.93 12.99 2.98
C THR A 230 4.40 11.74 3.67
N ILE A 231 4.21 10.68 2.90
CA ILE A 231 3.95 9.32 3.37
C ILE A 231 5.23 8.52 3.17
N LYS A 232 5.74 7.90 4.24
CA LYS A 232 6.94 7.06 4.23
C LYS A 232 6.52 5.60 4.19
N LEU A 233 6.98 4.81 3.21
CA LEU A 233 6.64 3.38 3.16
C LEU A 233 7.47 2.54 4.14
N ARG A 234 8.66 3.02 4.55
CA ARG A 234 9.39 2.49 5.70
C ARG A 234 8.82 3.06 6.99
N HIS A 235 8.53 2.19 7.97
CA HIS A 235 8.01 2.61 9.26
C HIS A 235 9.08 3.27 10.13
N ASP A 236 8.73 4.36 10.81
CA ASP A 236 9.63 5.09 11.71
C ASP A 236 10.00 4.24 12.95
N GLN A 237 9.07 3.40 13.41
CA GLN A 237 9.30 2.39 14.46
C GLN A 237 9.18 0.98 13.88
N PRO A 238 9.87 -0.02 14.45
CA PRO A 238 9.73 -1.40 14.00
C PRO A 238 8.30 -1.90 14.20
N VAL A 239 7.77 -2.64 13.21
CA VAL A 239 6.40 -3.17 13.23
C VAL A 239 6.38 -4.69 13.28
N HIS A 240 5.30 -5.23 13.86
CA HIS A 240 5.03 -6.67 13.92
C HIS A 240 3.82 -6.97 13.02
N ASP A 241 4.03 -7.79 12.00
CA ASP A 241 2.96 -8.28 11.15
C ASP A 241 2.43 -9.60 11.70
N CYS A 242 1.24 -9.55 12.30
CA CYS A 242 0.64 -10.66 13.03
C CYS A 242 -0.20 -11.59 12.14
N HIS A 243 -0.30 -11.31 10.83
CA HIS A 243 -1.10 -12.11 9.92
C HIS A 243 -0.54 -12.08 8.49
N THR A 244 0.23 -13.10 8.14
CA THR A 244 0.68 -13.35 6.77
C THR A 244 0.44 -14.79 6.36
N HIS A 245 0.37 -15.04 5.06
CA HIS A 245 0.22 -16.39 4.53
C HIS A 245 1.51 -16.87 3.88
N SER A 246 1.47 -18.09 3.35
CA SER A 246 2.59 -18.70 2.64
C SER A 246 2.10 -19.28 1.30
N ARG A 247 3.01 -19.94 0.57
CA ARG A 247 2.66 -20.74 -0.62
C ARG A 247 1.68 -21.90 -0.35
N PHE A 248 1.31 -22.15 0.91
CA PHE A 248 0.29 -23.13 1.25
C PHE A 248 -1.13 -22.60 1.02
N ALA A 249 -1.33 -21.29 1.05
CA ALA A 249 -2.59 -20.64 0.72
C ALA A 249 -2.95 -20.84 -0.75
N TYR A 250 -4.19 -21.24 -1.03
CA TYR A 250 -4.69 -21.33 -2.41
C TYR A 250 -4.83 -19.96 -3.10
N CYS A 251 -4.82 -18.88 -2.33
CA CYS A 251 -4.88 -17.50 -2.75
C CYS A 251 -3.51 -16.80 -2.70
N CYS A 252 -2.40 -17.54 -2.53
CA CYS A 252 -1.06 -16.99 -2.63
C CYS A 252 -0.77 -16.54 -4.07
N ASP A 253 -0.29 -15.30 -4.23
CA ASP A 253 0.06 -14.73 -5.52
C ASP A 253 1.55 -14.93 -5.85
N ASP A 254 2.45 -14.34 -5.06
CA ASP A 254 3.86 -14.22 -5.42
C ASP A 254 4.85 -14.31 -4.23
N LEU A 255 4.46 -14.96 -3.13
CA LEU A 255 5.30 -15.04 -1.92
C LEU A 255 6.62 -15.80 -2.14
N ASP A 256 7.71 -15.19 -1.70
CA ASP A 256 9.07 -15.74 -1.73
C ASP A 256 9.84 -15.30 -0.47
N VAL A 257 10.31 -16.27 0.31
CA VAL A 257 10.97 -16.05 1.61
C VAL A 257 12.21 -15.15 1.50
N ALA A 258 12.96 -15.24 0.41
CA ALA A 258 14.15 -14.42 0.23
C ALA A 258 13.78 -12.96 -0.05
N ILE A 259 12.69 -12.71 -0.78
CA ILE A 259 12.16 -11.36 -1.01
C ILE A 259 11.50 -10.82 0.26
N GLU A 260 10.73 -11.63 0.98
CA GLU A 260 10.12 -11.24 2.26
C GLU A 260 11.17 -10.68 3.22
N ARG A 261 12.31 -11.38 3.39
CA ARG A 261 13.41 -10.92 4.26
C ARG A 261 13.98 -9.57 3.83
N ARG A 262 14.17 -9.34 2.53
CA ARG A 262 14.64 -8.05 2.01
C ARG A 262 13.62 -6.94 2.29
N LEU A 263 12.34 -7.22 2.06
CA LEU A 263 11.26 -6.28 2.37
C LEU A 263 11.18 -5.99 3.87
N MET A 264 11.37 -6.98 4.74
CA MET A 264 11.41 -6.78 6.18
C MET A 264 12.53 -5.81 6.58
N ASP A 265 13.73 -5.99 6.01
CA ASP A 265 14.85 -5.08 6.23
C ASP A 265 14.56 -3.66 5.71
N MET A 266 14.04 -3.54 4.49
CA MET A 266 13.74 -2.26 3.84
C MET A 266 12.62 -1.48 4.53
N LEU A 267 11.63 -2.15 5.09
CA LEU A 267 10.39 -1.51 5.55
C LEU A 267 10.28 -1.41 7.07
N ASN A 268 11.32 -1.84 7.78
CA ASN A 268 11.40 -1.84 9.25
C ASN A 268 10.39 -2.80 9.90
N ILE A 269 10.32 -4.03 9.40
CA ILE A 269 9.47 -5.09 9.94
C ILE A 269 10.32 -5.99 10.84
N GLU A 270 10.00 -6.00 12.13
CA GLU A 270 10.78 -6.71 13.15
C GLU A 270 10.31 -8.16 13.30
N ARG A 271 9.01 -8.42 13.12
CA ARG A 271 8.41 -9.74 13.29
C ARG A 271 7.32 -9.98 12.27
N VAL A 272 7.22 -11.22 11.81
CA VAL A 272 6.17 -11.69 10.87
C VAL A 272 5.65 -13.03 11.37
N ALA A 273 4.36 -13.11 11.69
CA ALA A 273 3.69 -14.36 11.99
C ALA A 273 3.12 -14.97 10.72
N VAL A 274 3.64 -16.14 10.34
CA VAL A 274 3.12 -16.92 9.21
C VAL A 274 1.93 -17.71 9.72
N THR A 275 0.72 -17.22 9.45
CA THR A 275 -0.56 -17.74 9.95
C THR A 275 -1.38 -18.29 8.78
N GLU A 276 -0.99 -19.45 8.27
CA GLU A 276 -1.67 -20.07 7.13
C GLU A 276 -3.13 -20.43 7.45
N HIS A 277 -4.00 -20.42 6.44
CA HIS A 277 -5.38 -20.88 6.59
C HIS A 277 -5.39 -22.36 6.98
N SER A 278 -5.94 -22.69 8.14
CA SER A 278 -5.97 -24.07 8.62
C SER A 278 -6.71 -25.01 7.66
N GLY A 279 -7.78 -24.55 7.01
CA GLY A 279 -8.55 -25.35 6.06
C GLY A 279 -7.83 -25.62 4.75
N HIS A 280 -6.92 -24.74 4.31
CA HIS A 280 -6.07 -24.99 3.14
C HIS A 280 -5.04 -26.10 3.36
N LEU A 281 -4.82 -26.50 4.62
CA LEU A 281 -3.96 -27.61 4.98
C LEU A 281 -4.68 -28.96 5.00
N PHE A 282 -6.02 -28.98 5.04
CA PHE A 282 -6.80 -30.22 5.18
C PHE A 282 -7.73 -30.51 4.01
N PHE A 283 -8.07 -29.50 3.22
CA PHE A 283 -9.04 -29.60 2.14
C PHE A 283 -8.45 -29.08 0.84
N THR A 284 -8.87 -29.66 -0.28
CA THR A 284 -8.51 -29.11 -1.59
C THR A 284 -9.16 -27.74 -1.79
N ALA A 285 -8.64 -26.92 -2.71
CA ALA A 285 -9.23 -25.62 -3.03
C ALA A 285 -10.72 -25.72 -3.39
N ARG A 286 -11.11 -26.78 -4.11
CA ARG A 286 -12.51 -27.04 -4.49
C ARG A 286 -13.36 -27.35 -3.25
N ASP A 287 -12.88 -28.22 -2.37
CA ASP A 287 -13.64 -28.63 -1.19
C ASP A 287 -13.78 -27.48 -0.19
N TYR A 288 -12.71 -26.70 -0.04
CA TYR A 288 -12.67 -25.56 0.86
C TYR A 288 -13.56 -24.40 0.38
N TRP A 289 -13.41 -23.96 -0.89
CA TRP A 289 -14.10 -22.77 -1.39
C TRP A 289 -15.49 -23.02 -1.96
N SER A 290 -15.70 -24.15 -2.64
CA SER A 290 -16.91 -24.39 -3.44
C SER A 290 -17.88 -25.33 -2.76
N ILE A 291 -17.41 -26.46 -2.23
CA ILE A 291 -18.27 -27.47 -1.61
C ILE A 291 -18.65 -27.05 -0.18
N ARG A 292 -17.65 -26.64 0.61
CA ARG A 292 -17.83 -26.13 1.99
C ARG A 292 -18.52 -27.12 2.94
N ASP A 293 -18.46 -28.42 2.67
CA ASP A 293 -19.02 -29.44 3.57
C ASP A 293 -18.39 -29.34 4.97
N TRP A 294 -17.10 -28.96 5.03
CA TRP A 294 -16.38 -28.75 6.28
C TRP A 294 -17.00 -27.71 7.21
N PHE A 295 -17.64 -26.70 6.64
CA PHE A 295 -18.28 -25.63 7.41
C PHE A 295 -19.61 -26.10 8.02
N ARG A 296 -20.31 -27.04 7.36
CA ARG A 296 -21.58 -27.62 7.81
C ARG A 296 -21.43 -28.76 8.82
N GLY A 297 -20.22 -28.95 9.36
CA GLY A 297 -19.89 -29.99 10.33
C GLY A 297 -18.78 -30.93 9.87
N SER A 298 -18.03 -31.47 10.84
CA SER A 298 -16.81 -32.28 10.66
C SER A 298 -16.89 -33.37 9.58
N PRO A 299 -16.32 -33.15 8.38
CA PRO A 299 -16.17 -34.21 7.39
C PRO A 299 -14.99 -35.11 7.77
N VAL A 300 -14.99 -36.31 7.20
CA VAL A 300 -13.79 -37.13 7.11
C VAL A 300 -12.72 -36.32 6.39
N ARG A 301 -11.64 -35.97 7.08
CA ARG A 301 -10.45 -35.37 6.48
C ARG A 301 -9.74 -36.48 5.72
N PRO A 302 -9.71 -36.49 4.38
CA PRO A 302 -8.98 -37.52 3.66
C PRO A 302 -7.50 -37.37 4.03
N PRO A 303 -6.86 -38.39 4.65
CA PRO A 303 -5.48 -38.27 5.12
C PRO A 303 -4.50 -37.85 4.01
N GLU A 304 -4.80 -38.20 2.76
CA GLU A 304 -4.05 -37.82 1.57
C GLU A 304 -4.01 -36.31 1.30
N ASN A 305 -4.95 -35.54 1.86
CA ASN A 305 -5.01 -34.08 1.72
C ASN A 305 -4.38 -33.35 2.90
N ASP A 306 -3.90 -34.05 3.95
CA ASP A 306 -3.29 -33.42 5.12
C ASP A 306 -1.87 -32.91 4.80
N ARG A 307 -1.76 -31.60 4.61
CA ARG A 307 -0.52 -30.87 4.35
C ARG A 307 0.12 -30.32 5.63
N SER A 308 -0.42 -30.62 6.82
CA SER A 308 0.04 -30.04 8.08
C SER A 308 1.50 -30.34 8.40
N GLU A 309 2.00 -31.52 8.06
CA GLU A 309 3.42 -31.87 8.26
C GLU A 309 4.35 -31.06 7.36
N ALA A 310 3.99 -30.94 6.08
CA ALA A 310 4.75 -30.15 5.12
C ALA A 310 4.74 -28.66 5.50
N TYR A 311 3.61 -28.16 6.02
CA TYR A 311 3.51 -26.78 6.52
C TYR A 311 4.39 -26.56 7.75
N LEU A 312 4.34 -27.46 8.74
CA LEU A 312 5.20 -27.40 9.93
C LEU A 312 6.69 -27.39 9.56
N GLN A 313 7.09 -28.22 8.60
CA GLN A 313 8.47 -28.19 8.12
C GLN A 313 8.80 -26.85 7.46
N HIS A 314 7.90 -26.32 6.62
CA HIS A 314 8.10 -25.05 5.94
C HIS A 314 8.30 -23.87 6.91
N VAL A 315 7.43 -23.72 7.93
CA VAL A 315 7.58 -22.62 8.90
C VAL A 315 8.80 -22.81 9.80
N LYS A 316 9.19 -24.05 10.13
CA LYS A 316 10.44 -24.35 10.83
C LYS A 316 11.66 -23.91 10.00
N ASP A 317 11.65 -24.19 8.70
CA ASP A 317 12.72 -23.77 7.79
C ASP A 317 12.77 -22.24 7.67
N MET A 318 11.62 -21.56 7.62
CA MET A 318 11.55 -20.09 7.62
C MET A 318 12.15 -19.49 8.90
N VAL A 319 11.71 -19.96 10.07
CA VAL A 319 12.21 -19.50 11.38
C VAL A 319 13.71 -19.78 11.53
N ALA A 320 14.18 -20.93 11.07
CA ALA A 320 15.61 -21.26 11.06
C ALA A 320 16.43 -20.37 10.12
N SER A 321 15.83 -19.90 9.02
CA SER A 321 16.47 -19.00 8.07
C SER A 321 16.56 -17.56 8.56
N ASP A 322 15.58 -17.11 9.36
CA ASP A 322 15.50 -15.78 9.96
C ASP A 322 14.57 -15.81 11.19
N PRO A 323 15.08 -15.53 12.41
CA PRO A 323 14.31 -15.65 13.66
C PRO A 323 13.21 -14.59 13.81
N ARG A 324 13.09 -13.66 12.86
CA ARG A 324 11.98 -12.71 12.80
C ARG A 324 10.67 -13.34 12.36
N PHE A 325 10.71 -14.49 11.68
CA PHE A 325 9.52 -15.27 11.38
C PHE A 325 9.05 -16.01 12.64
N LEU A 326 7.73 -16.04 12.83
CA LEU A 326 7.05 -16.78 13.89
C LEU A 326 6.14 -17.84 13.26
N SER A 327 6.16 -19.04 13.84
CA SER A 327 5.32 -20.13 13.39
C SER A 327 3.88 -19.92 13.91
N GLY A 328 2.89 -19.92 13.01
CA GLY A 328 1.52 -19.64 13.40
C GLY A 328 0.48 -20.35 12.55
N LEU A 329 -0.80 -20.06 12.83
CA LEU A 329 -1.94 -20.54 12.04
C LEU A 329 -3.11 -19.58 12.17
N GLU A 330 -3.81 -19.34 11.06
CA GLU A 330 -5.15 -18.78 11.06
C GLU A 330 -6.16 -19.94 11.16
N VAL A 331 -6.74 -20.09 12.34
CA VAL A 331 -7.61 -21.21 12.69
C VAL A 331 -9.04 -20.93 12.26
N ASP A 332 -9.52 -21.72 11.31
CA ASP A 332 -10.91 -21.74 10.87
C ASP A 332 -11.80 -22.41 11.92
N ILE A 333 -13.09 -22.08 11.86
CA ILE A 333 -14.13 -22.66 12.72
C ILE A 333 -15.37 -22.97 11.90
N ASP A 334 -15.97 -24.13 12.15
CA ASP A 334 -17.22 -24.55 11.51
C ASP A 334 -18.45 -23.93 12.20
N HIS A 335 -19.63 -24.09 11.59
CA HIS A 335 -20.87 -23.51 12.11
C HIS A 335 -21.33 -24.08 13.47
N ASN A 336 -20.79 -25.24 13.88
CA ASN A 336 -21.06 -25.87 15.19
C ASN A 336 -20.06 -25.41 16.27
N GLY A 337 -19.09 -24.57 15.89
CA GLY A 337 -18.06 -24.07 16.77
C GLY A 337 -16.86 -25.02 16.94
N GLN A 338 -16.69 -25.99 16.03
CA GLN A 338 -15.51 -26.87 16.02
C GLN A 338 -14.37 -26.20 15.27
N LEU A 339 -13.20 -26.15 15.91
CA LEU A 339 -12.00 -25.58 15.31
C LEU A 339 -11.38 -26.56 14.32
N LEU A 340 -10.94 -26.03 13.19
CA LEU A 340 -10.28 -26.80 12.15
C LEU A 340 -8.77 -26.89 12.37
N ILE A 341 -8.37 -27.53 13.47
CA ILE A 341 -6.96 -27.74 13.81
C ILE A 341 -6.76 -29.17 14.30
N ASN A 342 -5.60 -29.77 14.05
CA ASN A 342 -5.22 -31.06 14.63
C ASN A 342 -4.25 -30.84 15.82
N ASP A 343 -4.10 -31.84 16.69
CA ASP A 343 -3.21 -31.73 17.85
C ASP A 343 -1.76 -31.45 17.46
N ARG A 344 -1.33 -31.96 16.29
CA ARG A 344 0.01 -31.74 15.75
C ARG A 344 0.30 -30.26 15.53
N LEU A 345 -0.56 -29.54 14.80
CA LEU A 345 -0.43 -28.10 14.59
C LEU A 345 -0.57 -27.35 15.92
N ARG A 346 -1.57 -27.71 16.73
CA ARG A 346 -1.84 -27.03 18.01
C ARG A 346 -0.65 -27.08 18.99
N GLN A 347 0.11 -28.17 18.99
CA GLN A 347 1.25 -28.37 19.90
C GLN A 347 2.58 -27.81 19.38
N ASN A 348 2.69 -27.51 18.08
CA ASN A 348 3.96 -27.20 17.43
C ASN A 348 4.03 -25.79 16.82
N LEU A 349 2.98 -24.98 16.98
CA LEU A 349 2.92 -23.60 16.48
C LEU A 349 2.82 -22.63 17.64
N ASP A 350 3.49 -21.48 17.51
CA ASP A 350 3.67 -20.52 18.59
C ASP A 350 2.53 -19.49 18.66
N PHE A 351 1.92 -19.18 17.52
CA PHE A 351 0.98 -18.08 17.38
C PHE A 351 -0.29 -18.45 16.60
N LEU A 352 -1.42 -18.54 17.30
CA LEU A 352 -2.70 -18.89 16.68
C LEU A 352 -3.62 -17.67 16.69
N ILE A 353 -4.17 -17.34 15.52
CA ILE A 353 -5.27 -16.38 15.38
C ILE A 353 -6.52 -17.15 14.94
N GLY A 354 -7.70 -16.65 15.29
CA GLY A 354 -8.97 -17.27 14.95
C GLY A 354 -9.72 -16.44 13.93
N SER A 355 -10.35 -17.07 12.96
CA SER A 355 -11.06 -16.37 11.89
C SER A 355 -12.39 -17.02 11.55
N ILE A 356 -13.31 -16.20 11.06
CA ILE A 356 -14.66 -16.63 10.64
C ILE A 356 -14.80 -16.20 9.19
N HIS A 357 -14.50 -17.09 8.25
CA HIS A 357 -14.62 -16.80 6.81
C HIS A 357 -16.01 -17.10 6.25
N PHE A 358 -16.82 -17.88 6.97
CA PHE A 358 -18.15 -18.29 6.52
C PHE A 358 -19.19 -18.13 7.63
N LEU A 359 -20.40 -17.80 7.20
CA LEU A 359 -21.65 -17.88 7.96
C LEU A 359 -22.63 -18.68 7.09
N ASP A 360 -23.68 -19.25 7.68
CA ASP A 360 -24.69 -19.99 6.92
C ASP A 360 -25.34 -19.10 5.85
N ASP A 361 -25.69 -17.88 6.25
CA ASP A 361 -26.03 -16.77 5.37
C ASP A 361 -25.64 -15.44 6.05
N PRO A 362 -24.60 -14.72 5.57
CA PRO A 362 -24.18 -13.43 6.15
C PRO A 362 -25.25 -12.34 6.13
N LYS A 363 -26.33 -12.50 5.35
CA LYS A 363 -27.43 -11.53 5.23
C LYS A 363 -28.64 -11.89 6.10
N ALA A 364 -28.64 -13.08 6.71
CA ALA A 364 -29.74 -13.51 7.56
C ALA A 364 -29.78 -12.72 8.89
N PRO A 365 -30.97 -12.51 9.48
CA PRO A 365 -31.12 -11.85 10.77
C PRO A 365 -30.32 -12.50 11.91
N GLU A 366 -30.13 -13.82 11.86
CA GLU A 366 -29.43 -14.63 12.86
C GLU A 366 -27.90 -14.64 12.66
N ALA A 367 -27.40 -14.15 11.52
CA ALA A 367 -25.98 -14.15 11.18
C ALA A 367 -25.08 -13.45 12.22
N PRO A 368 -25.48 -12.32 12.83
CA PRO A 368 -24.71 -11.70 13.91
C PRO A 368 -24.59 -12.58 15.16
N ASP A 369 -25.64 -13.32 15.52
CA ASP A 369 -25.62 -14.24 16.67
C ASP A 369 -24.72 -15.46 16.39
N GLN A 370 -24.80 -16.01 15.18
CA GLN A 370 -23.88 -17.07 14.73
C GLN A 370 -22.42 -16.59 14.79
N PHE A 371 -22.14 -15.39 14.27
CA PHE A 371 -20.81 -14.80 14.31
C PHE A 371 -20.28 -14.66 15.75
N LEU A 372 -21.08 -14.12 16.67
CA LEU A 372 -20.69 -13.97 18.07
C LEU A 372 -20.45 -15.32 18.75
N PHE A 373 -21.30 -16.32 18.49
CA PHE A 373 -21.13 -17.68 18.97
C PHE A 373 -19.79 -18.28 18.52
N MET A 374 -19.48 -18.22 17.22
CA MET A 374 -18.23 -18.73 16.66
C MET A 374 -17.01 -17.97 17.22
N ALA A 375 -17.10 -16.65 17.34
CA ALA A 375 -16.05 -15.82 17.91
C ALA A 375 -15.78 -16.20 19.37
N GLU A 376 -16.83 -16.40 20.18
CA GLU A 376 -16.68 -16.85 21.56
C GLU A 376 -16.03 -18.24 21.63
N LYS A 377 -16.39 -19.17 20.74
CA LYS A 377 -15.78 -20.52 20.70
C LYS A 377 -14.28 -20.46 20.40
N LEU A 378 -13.86 -19.63 19.46
CA LEU A 378 -12.43 -19.38 19.19
C LEU A 378 -11.72 -18.83 20.43
N MET A 379 -12.28 -17.78 21.04
CA MET A 379 -11.66 -17.11 22.19
C MET A 379 -11.61 -17.98 23.45
N ALA A 380 -12.66 -18.75 23.72
CA ALA A 380 -12.79 -19.61 24.90
C ALA A 380 -11.78 -20.76 24.93
N THR A 381 -11.08 -21.04 23.82
CA THR A 381 -10.02 -22.04 23.78
C THR A 381 -8.78 -21.67 24.61
N GLY A 382 -8.58 -20.38 24.89
CA GLY A 382 -7.43 -19.86 25.62
C GLY A 382 -6.10 -19.88 24.85
N VAL A 383 -6.09 -20.34 23.60
CA VAL A 383 -4.88 -20.39 22.75
C VAL A 383 -4.88 -19.36 21.62
N ILE A 384 -6.06 -18.88 21.22
CA ILE A 384 -6.21 -17.85 20.19
C ILE A 384 -5.77 -16.49 20.74
N ARG A 385 -4.86 -15.81 20.03
CA ARG A 385 -4.26 -14.52 20.42
C ARG A 385 -5.01 -13.32 19.86
N ALA A 386 -5.60 -13.46 18.68
CA ALA A 386 -6.39 -12.42 18.04
C ALA A 386 -7.56 -13.03 17.25
N ILE A 387 -8.63 -12.27 17.10
CA ILE A 387 -9.66 -12.53 16.08
C ILE A 387 -9.29 -11.76 14.82
N ALA A 388 -9.00 -12.50 13.75
CA ALA A 388 -8.62 -11.97 12.45
C ALA A 388 -9.80 -11.26 11.78
N HIS A 389 -9.50 -10.13 11.11
CA HIS A 389 -10.39 -9.29 10.30
C HIS A 389 -11.87 -9.32 10.74
N PRO A 390 -12.16 -8.94 12.00
CA PRO A 390 -13.49 -9.10 12.59
C PRO A 390 -14.55 -8.39 11.76
N TYR A 391 -15.69 -9.06 11.59
CA TYR A 391 -16.83 -8.66 10.77
C TYR A 391 -16.58 -8.56 9.24
N ARG A 392 -15.40 -8.93 8.72
CA ARG A 392 -15.15 -8.94 7.27
C ARG A 392 -16.15 -9.80 6.50
N VAL A 393 -16.55 -10.93 7.05
CA VAL A 393 -17.52 -11.87 6.46
C VAL A 393 -18.86 -11.23 6.08
N PHE A 394 -19.28 -10.17 6.79
CA PHE A 394 -20.53 -9.45 6.47
C PHE A 394 -20.42 -8.51 5.27
N THR A 395 -19.20 -8.14 4.87
CA THR A 395 -18.96 -7.12 3.82
C THR A 395 -18.11 -7.63 2.68
N TRP A 396 -17.78 -8.93 2.67
CA TRP A 396 -16.87 -9.54 1.69
C TRP A 396 -17.35 -9.38 0.24
N ASP A 397 -18.66 -9.45 0.01
CA ASP A 397 -19.26 -9.26 -1.31
C ASP A 397 -19.37 -7.79 -1.76
N GLY A 398 -18.95 -6.85 -0.90
CA GLY A 398 -18.99 -5.41 -1.16
C GLY A 398 -20.37 -4.75 -0.99
N VAL A 399 -21.41 -5.49 -0.59
CA VAL A 399 -22.80 -4.99 -0.54
C VAL A 399 -23.40 -5.01 0.89
N GLY A 400 -22.82 -5.77 1.81
CA GLY A 400 -23.32 -5.85 3.19
C GLY A 400 -22.89 -4.71 4.13
N CYS A 401 -23.37 -4.77 5.38
CA CYS A 401 -23.00 -3.85 6.45
C CYS A 401 -22.59 -4.63 7.71
N LYS A 402 -21.66 -4.07 8.49
CA LYS A 402 -21.22 -4.68 9.75
C LYS A 402 -22.30 -4.47 10.83
N PRO A 403 -22.72 -5.52 11.56
CA PRO A 403 -23.82 -5.42 12.52
C PRO A 403 -23.41 -4.65 13.79
N ALA A 404 -23.46 -3.31 13.73
CA ALA A 404 -22.94 -2.42 14.78
C ALA A 404 -23.54 -2.67 16.18
N HIS A 405 -24.80 -3.13 16.25
CA HIS A 405 -25.46 -3.48 17.51
C HIS A 405 -24.74 -4.60 18.29
N THR A 406 -23.85 -5.37 17.65
CA THR A 406 -23.05 -6.43 18.30
C THR A 406 -21.68 -5.97 18.79
N PHE A 407 -21.24 -4.74 18.46
CA PHE A 407 -19.88 -4.30 18.76
C PHE A 407 -19.57 -4.32 20.25
N ASP A 408 -20.48 -3.85 21.11
CA ASP A 408 -20.26 -3.84 22.56
C ASP A 408 -20.12 -5.26 23.13
N THR A 409 -20.91 -6.22 22.63
CA THR A 409 -20.80 -7.62 22.99
C THR A 409 -19.45 -8.19 22.58
N MET A 410 -19.02 -7.96 21.34
CA MET A 410 -17.73 -8.43 20.84
C MET A 410 -16.54 -7.83 21.62
N VAL A 411 -16.56 -6.52 21.91
CA VAL A 411 -15.52 -5.86 22.71
C VAL A 411 -15.48 -6.44 24.14
N ALA A 412 -16.64 -6.69 24.75
CA ALA A 412 -16.71 -7.32 26.07
C ALA A 412 -16.11 -8.74 26.07
N MET A 413 -16.36 -9.54 25.02
CA MET A 413 -15.76 -10.87 24.87
C MET A 413 -14.25 -10.80 24.68
N LEU A 414 -13.76 -9.95 23.76
CA LEU A 414 -12.33 -9.75 23.52
C LEU A 414 -11.58 -9.40 24.82
N LYS A 415 -12.14 -8.49 25.61
CA LYS A 415 -11.59 -8.12 26.92
C LYS A 415 -11.64 -9.26 27.94
N ARG A 416 -12.78 -9.96 28.04
CA ARG A 416 -12.98 -11.08 28.97
C ARG A 416 -11.99 -12.21 28.72
N TYR A 417 -11.76 -12.55 27.46
CA TYR A 417 -10.87 -13.65 27.06
C TYR A 417 -9.42 -13.19 26.83
N ASN A 418 -9.12 -11.90 26.98
CA ASN A 418 -7.81 -11.30 26.72
C ASN A 418 -7.28 -11.61 25.31
N VAL A 419 -8.14 -11.43 24.31
CA VAL A 419 -7.87 -11.66 22.88
C VAL A 419 -7.85 -10.31 22.16
N ALA A 420 -6.89 -10.11 21.26
CA ALA A 420 -6.78 -8.89 20.47
C ALA A 420 -7.80 -8.84 19.33
N ALA A 421 -8.16 -7.63 18.89
CA ALA A 421 -8.89 -7.43 17.65
C ALA A 421 -7.91 -7.15 16.51
N GLU A 422 -7.98 -7.89 15.42
CA GLU A 422 -7.13 -7.59 14.26
C GLU A 422 -7.63 -6.38 13.49
N LEU A 423 -6.74 -5.42 13.22
CA LEU A 423 -6.93 -4.38 12.23
C LEU A 423 -6.27 -4.84 10.92
N SER A 424 -7.09 -5.04 9.88
CA SER A 424 -6.67 -5.46 8.55
C SER A 424 -7.51 -4.77 7.47
N PHE A 425 -6.86 -4.38 6.36
CA PHE A 425 -7.50 -3.77 5.17
C PHE A 425 -7.63 -4.74 3.99
N HIS A 426 -7.17 -5.98 4.11
CA HIS A 426 -7.28 -6.96 3.03
C HIS A 426 -8.74 -7.36 2.80
N HIS A 427 -9.30 -6.90 1.66
CA HIS A 427 -10.72 -7.08 1.31
C HIS A 427 -11.65 -6.67 2.46
N ASN A 428 -11.27 -5.65 3.23
CA ASN A 428 -11.96 -5.23 4.44
C ASN A 428 -11.93 -3.72 4.57
N ARG A 429 -13.02 -3.17 5.13
CA ARG A 429 -13.06 -1.78 5.59
C ARG A 429 -13.28 -1.79 7.10
N PRO A 430 -12.23 -1.59 7.92
CA PRO A 430 -12.34 -1.51 9.37
C PRO A 430 -13.43 -0.53 9.82
N SER A 431 -14.21 -0.90 10.83
CA SER A 431 -15.28 -0.04 11.36
C SER A 431 -14.68 0.97 12.34
N PRO A 432 -14.77 2.29 12.09
CA PRO A 432 -14.31 3.30 13.05
C PRO A 432 -14.94 3.15 14.42
N GLU A 433 -16.23 2.83 14.48
CA GLU A 433 -16.96 2.66 15.74
C GLU A 433 -16.44 1.48 16.55
N PHE A 434 -16.26 0.32 15.90
CA PHE A 434 -15.78 -0.89 16.56
C PHE A 434 -14.37 -0.67 17.14
N PHE A 435 -13.46 -0.10 16.37
CA PHE A 435 -12.08 0.12 16.83
C PHE A 435 -11.98 1.20 17.90
N ARG A 436 -12.81 2.26 17.88
CA ARG A 436 -12.90 3.20 19.01
C ARG A 436 -13.30 2.47 20.30
N LYS A 437 -14.37 1.65 20.24
CA LYS A 437 -14.82 0.85 21.40
C LYS A 437 -13.73 -0.10 21.91
N CYS A 438 -12.96 -0.74 21.00
CA CYS A 438 -11.82 -1.58 21.38
C CYS A 438 -10.74 -0.78 22.15
N LEU A 439 -10.35 0.38 21.62
CA LEU A 439 -9.34 1.25 22.23
C LEU A 439 -9.80 1.76 23.61
N ASP A 440 -11.04 2.25 23.71
CA ASP A 440 -11.64 2.72 24.97
C ASP A 440 -11.69 1.62 26.04
N ALA A 441 -11.93 0.38 25.62
CA ALA A 441 -11.97 -0.78 26.50
C ALA A 441 -10.59 -1.32 26.89
N GLY A 442 -9.51 -0.85 26.24
CA GLY A 442 -8.14 -1.33 26.41
C GLY A 442 -7.85 -2.67 25.70
N VAL A 443 -8.66 -3.05 24.70
CA VAL A 443 -8.41 -4.23 23.88
C VAL A 443 -7.20 -3.98 22.99
N LYS A 444 -6.26 -4.94 22.97
CA LYS A 444 -5.08 -4.86 22.10
C LYS A 444 -5.45 -5.00 20.64
N ILE A 445 -4.69 -4.34 19.78
CA ILE A 445 -4.83 -4.38 18.32
C ILE A 445 -3.77 -5.31 17.75
N SER A 446 -4.20 -6.35 17.03
CA SER A 446 -3.30 -7.15 16.19
C SER A 446 -3.18 -6.48 14.83
N PHE A 447 -1.98 -6.04 14.44
CA PHE A 447 -1.77 -5.48 13.10
C PHE A 447 -1.53 -6.64 12.13
N GLY A 448 -2.45 -6.86 11.20
CA GLY A 448 -2.36 -7.96 10.24
C GLY A 448 -2.51 -7.43 8.82
N SER A 449 -1.46 -7.58 8.01
CA SER A 449 -1.55 -7.18 6.60
C SER A 449 -2.40 -8.14 5.76
N ASP A 450 -2.54 -9.39 6.24
CA ASP A 450 -3.16 -10.50 5.52
C ASP A 450 -2.47 -10.66 4.15
N THR A 451 -1.15 -10.85 4.23
CA THR A 451 -0.23 -10.90 3.09
C THR A 451 -0.43 -12.18 2.29
N HIS A 452 -0.93 -12.01 1.07
CA HIS A 452 -0.97 -13.02 0.01
C HIS A 452 -0.06 -12.67 -1.18
N SER A 453 0.38 -11.41 -1.24
CA SER A 453 1.33 -10.90 -2.20
C SER A 453 2.35 -10.02 -1.49
N LEU A 454 3.61 -10.06 -1.95
CA LEU A 454 4.76 -9.44 -1.29
C LEU A 454 4.60 -7.95 -1.03
N PHE A 455 3.87 -7.22 -1.88
CA PHE A 455 3.65 -5.79 -1.64
C PHE A 455 2.86 -5.50 -0.36
N LYS A 456 2.06 -6.44 0.15
CA LYS A 456 1.25 -6.26 1.37
C LYS A 456 2.04 -6.47 2.67
N LEU A 457 3.21 -7.11 2.63
CA LEU A 457 3.99 -7.48 3.83
C LEU A 457 4.27 -6.29 4.76
N GLY A 458 3.67 -6.25 5.95
CA GLY A 458 3.80 -5.14 6.89
C GLY A 458 3.32 -3.79 6.34
N PHE A 459 2.38 -3.77 5.39
CA PHE A 459 1.85 -2.53 4.81
C PHE A 459 0.83 -1.87 5.76
N PHE A 460 1.34 -1.17 6.77
CA PHE A 460 0.54 -0.56 7.85
C PHE A 460 0.27 0.93 7.72
N ASN A 461 0.70 1.60 6.65
CA ASN A 461 0.39 3.02 6.43
C ASN A 461 -1.11 3.33 6.53
N PRO A 462 -2.02 2.58 5.88
CA PRO A 462 -3.45 2.82 6.01
C PRO A 462 -3.98 2.53 7.43
N HIS A 463 -3.34 1.61 8.16
CA HIS A 463 -3.72 1.23 9.51
C HIS A 463 -3.44 2.39 10.48
N PHE A 464 -2.26 2.99 10.37
CA PHE A 464 -1.86 4.12 11.20
C PHE A 464 -2.68 5.37 10.87
N ASP A 465 -2.90 5.68 9.59
CA ASP A 465 -3.79 6.78 9.19
C ASP A 465 -5.22 6.56 9.71
N PHE A 466 -5.75 5.33 9.64
CA PHE A 466 -7.05 4.99 10.19
C PHE A 466 -7.12 5.23 11.70
N LEU A 467 -6.14 4.76 12.46
CA LEU A 467 -6.08 4.97 13.92
C LEU A 467 -6.01 6.45 14.28
N ARG A 468 -5.20 7.25 13.57
CA ARG A 468 -5.19 8.72 13.73
C ARG A 468 -6.56 9.33 13.40
N SER A 469 -7.21 8.89 12.33
CA SER A 469 -8.52 9.42 11.90
C SER A 469 -9.64 9.16 12.91
N ILE A 470 -9.50 8.13 13.76
CA ILE A 470 -10.48 7.82 14.81
C ILE A 470 -10.13 8.44 16.17
N GLY A 471 -9.03 9.21 16.25
CA GLY A 471 -8.64 10.00 17.43
C GLY A 471 -7.54 9.39 18.29
N TYR A 472 -6.83 8.35 17.83
CA TYR A 472 -5.70 7.81 18.58
C TYR A 472 -4.41 8.58 18.29
N ASP A 473 -3.91 9.36 19.25
CA ASP A 473 -2.68 10.16 19.13
C ASP A 473 -1.46 9.56 19.87
N GLY A 474 -1.64 8.42 20.55
CA GLY A 474 -0.58 7.73 21.29
C GLY A 474 0.44 6.98 20.42
N ASP A 475 1.36 6.27 21.08
CA ASP A 475 2.30 5.35 20.43
C ASP A 475 1.56 4.05 20.04
N PHE A 476 1.68 3.60 18.81
CA PHE A 476 1.00 2.38 18.36
C PHE A 476 1.48 1.13 19.11
N GLN A 477 2.70 1.13 19.64
CA GLN A 477 3.26 0.03 20.45
C GLN A 477 2.53 -0.17 21.78
N ASP A 478 1.85 0.86 22.29
CA ASP A 478 1.08 0.78 23.54
C ASP A 478 -0.21 -0.03 23.36
N ILE A 479 -0.76 -0.05 22.15
CA ILE A 479 -2.01 -0.76 21.82
C ILE A 479 -1.75 -2.04 21.04
N ALA A 480 -0.57 -2.23 20.46
CA ALA A 480 -0.21 -3.41 19.69
C ALA A 480 -0.24 -4.71 20.52
N LEU A 481 -0.72 -5.78 19.91
CA LEU A 481 -0.42 -7.15 20.33
C LEU A 481 1.07 -7.40 20.09
N ARG A 482 1.77 -7.95 21.09
CA ARG A 482 3.19 -8.29 20.98
C ARG A 482 3.37 -9.75 20.58
N LEU A 483 4.29 -10.00 19.65
CA LEU A 483 4.71 -11.31 19.16
C LEU A 483 5.93 -11.89 19.90
#